data_AF-A0A924BW79-F1
#
_entry.id   AF-A0A924BW79-F1
#
_cell.length_a   1.000
_cell.length_b   1.000
_cell.length_c   1.000
_cell.angle_alpha   90.00
_cell.angle_beta   90.00
_cell.angle_gamma   90.00
#
_symmetry.space_group_name_H-M   'P 1'
#
loop_
_entity.id
_entity.type
_entity.pdbx_description
1 polymer ?
#
loop_
_entity_poly.entity_id
_entity_poly.type
_entity_poly.pdbx_seq_one_letter_code
_entity_poly.pdbx_strand_id
1 'polypeptide(L)'
;MISRQKNFFLWTMGIALLFPLFFQLSGGIYRAISSVVNSQGILETLPLPISILASFLLVFFLPNNLYRARVGLVMVIAVLAVSLASVLFGGDTNTSNQRKLLMTAQVLLPLTGLLLGQLLQDGEKIISRAFLLVLSAVVPLQLLATWIQGGLVLTHYLYAFSIYSHFQYVTLIFVCAFGYCLTSLWDEHKIWLCMLSLWMSIYAVSSLSFLTIFAYFALMSAFLICKLWRYRSNAKTIGIAVILIAVTILASYAYFKKMDAHRISADGQQSFYYGKFKELANGKIPLNVQERFGDWQLFGNGILESEKTFFVGHAQPMPREVRSSPHNFYIDIAYTFGVLGLFPIVGLIGYTGYLCWQRRRNLSESTWWLFVIVAYLVLIDSNFKVTLRQPYPGIFAYFLWGLLLSRLQSALPGEPHA
;
A
#
# COMPACT_ATOMS: atom_id res chain seq x y z
N MET A 1 29.53 16.75 8.71
CA MET A 1 29.31 15.45 9.38
C MET A 1 27.81 15.14 9.58
N ILE A 2 27.01 16.12 10.00
CA ILE A 2 25.54 16.00 10.20
C ILE A 2 24.77 15.62 8.91
N SER A 3 25.16 16.16 7.74
CA SER A 3 24.49 15.85 6.46
C SER A 3 24.66 14.39 6.01
N ARG A 4 25.86 13.81 6.18
CA ARG A 4 26.15 12.42 5.81
C ARG A 4 25.36 11.43 6.67
N GLN A 5 25.25 11.71 7.96
CA GLN A 5 24.43 10.90 8.89
C GLN A 5 22.95 10.98 8.51
N LYS A 6 22.42 12.19 8.29
CA LYS A 6 21.02 12.38 7.83
C LYS A 6 20.74 11.61 6.54
N ASN A 7 21.63 11.69 5.55
CA ASN A 7 21.46 10.99 4.28
C ASN A 7 21.49 9.47 4.46
N PHE A 8 22.41 8.96 5.30
CA PHE A 8 22.44 7.54 5.65
C PHE A 8 21.11 7.08 6.27
N PHE A 9 20.56 7.82 7.23
CA PHE A 9 19.27 7.50 7.84
C PHE A 9 18.12 7.47 6.81
N LEU A 10 18.06 8.47 5.92
CA LEU A 10 17.05 8.53 4.85
C LEU A 10 17.15 7.32 3.91
N TRP A 11 18.35 6.93 3.51
CA TRP A 11 18.58 5.73 2.70
C TRP A 11 18.12 4.46 3.42
N THR A 12 18.58 4.24 4.66
CA THR A 12 18.23 3.06 5.46
C THR A 12 16.73 2.93 5.64
N MET A 13 16.05 4.02 5.97
CA MET A 13 14.61 4.03 6.18
C MET A 13 13.84 3.86 4.87
N GLY A 14 14.23 4.53 3.78
CA GLY A 14 13.62 4.32 2.47
C GLY A 14 13.73 2.86 2.00
N ILE A 15 14.89 2.23 2.23
CA ILE A 15 15.09 0.81 1.94
C ILE A 15 14.21 -0.05 2.86
N ALA A 16 14.25 0.15 4.18
CA ALA A 16 13.53 -0.68 5.14
C ALA A 16 11.99 -0.55 5.03
N LEU A 17 11.47 0.59 4.56
CA LEU A 17 10.04 0.77 4.32
C LEU A 17 9.55 -0.04 3.11
N LEU A 18 10.36 -0.14 2.05
CA LEU A 18 9.94 -0.79 0.81
C LEU A 18 10.41 -2.25 0.71
N PHE A 19 11.55 -2.62 1.28
CA PHE A 19 12.12 -3.95 1.14
C PHE A 19 11.18 -5.02 1.73
N PRO A 20 10.73 -6.02 0.95
CA PRO A 20 9.64 -6.92 1.34
C PRO A 20 10.17 -8.13 2.13
N LEU A 21 10.97 -7.86 3.16
CA LEU A 21 11.48 -8.87 4.08
C LEU A 21 10.58 -8.96 5.30
N PHE A 22 10.23 -10.20 5.67
CA PHE A 22 9.37 -10.50 6.80
C PHE A 22 10.11 -11.42 7.79
N PHE A 23 9.87 -11.23 9.07
CA PHE A 23 10.37 -12.06 10.17
C PHE A 23 9.20 -12.60 11.00
N GLN A 24 9.44 -13.66 11.76
CA GLN A 24 8.44 -14.24 12.67
C GLN A 24 8.89 -14.02 14.11
N LEU A 25 7.94 -13.82 15.04
CA LEU A 25 8.27 -13.66 16.47
C LEU A 25 8.76 -14.97 17.09
N SER A 26 8.36 -16.12 16.52
CA SER A 26 8.94 -17.44 16.84
C SER A 26 10.44 -17.54 16.49
N GLY A 27 11.01 -16.54 15.82
CA GLY A 27 12.39 -16.48 15.39
C GLY A 27 12.57 -16.69 13.89
N GLY A 28 13.62 -16.07 13.35
CA GLY A 28 14.06 -16.27 11.97
C GLY A 28 13.37 -15.39 10.92
N ILE A 29 13.89 -15.52 9.69
CA ILE A 29 13.34 -14.87 8.50
C ILE A 29 12.22 -15.76 7.96
N TYR A 30 11.10 -15.13 7.59
CA TYR A 30 9.97 -15.83 7.01
C TYR A 30 10.38 -16.55 5.71
N ARG A 31 10.27 -17.87 5.73
CA ARG A 31 10.62 -18.76 4.62
C ARG A 31 9.58 -19.87 4.51
N ALA A 32 8.48 -19.56 3.84
CA ALA A 32 7.43 -20.53 3.55
C ALA A 32 7.60 -21.11 2.14
N ILE A 33 7.32 -22.41 2.00
CA ILE A 33 7.22 -23.14 0.73
C ILE A 33 5.78 -23.05 0.20
N SER A 34 4.79 -22.91 1.08
CA SER A 34 3.39 -22.74 0.72
C SER A 34 3.07 -21.30 0.33
N SER A 35 2.31 -21.15 -0.76
CA SER A 35 1.94 -19.85 -1.34
C SER A 35 0.99 -19.02 -0.46
N VAL A 36 0.22 -19.68 0.40
CA VAL A 36 -0.70 -19.05 1.35
C VAL A 36 -0.41 -19.60 2.74
N VAL A 37 0.00 -18.72 3.65
CA VAL A 37 0.17 -19.04 5.06
C VAL A 37 -0.98 -18.43 5.84
N ASN A 38 -1.77 -19.29 6.49
CA ASN A 38 -2.74 -18.88 7.49
C ASN A 38 -2.10 -19.09 8.88
N SER A 39 -1.86 -18.01 9.62
CA SER A 39 -1.30 -18.09 10.98
C SER A 39 -2.29 -18.65 12.00
N GLN A 40 -3.55 -18.89 11.62
CA GLN A 40 -4.65 -19.31 12.49
C GLN A 40 -4.88 -18.38 13.70
N GLY A 41 -4.38 -17.14 13.62
CA GLY A 41 -4.49 -16.17 14.71
C GLY A 41 -3.35 -16.24 15.73
N ILE A 42 -2.37 -17.11 15.52
CA ILE A 42 -1.16 -17.18 16.34
C ILE A 42 -0.22 -16.05 15.91
N LEU A 43 0.10 -15.15 16.84
CA LEU A 43 0.98 -14.00 16.58
C LEU A 43 2.43 -14.43 16.34
N GLU A 44 2.86 -15.50 17.00
CA GLU A 44 4.24 -16.00 16.91
C GLU A 44 4.64 -16.37 15.48
N THR A 45 3.69 -16.92 14.71
CA THR A 45 3.90 -17.39 13.35
C THR A 45 3.56 -16.35 12.29
N LEU A 46 3.05 -15.18 12.68
CA LEU A 46 2.64 -14.13 11.76
C LEU A 46 3.88 -13.47 11.13
N PRO A 47 3.97 -13.38 9.79
CA PRO A 47 5.07 -12.68 9.13
C PRO A 47 4.95 -11.16 9.35
N LEU A 48 5.92 -10.58 10.06
CA LEU A 48 6.02 -9.16 10.36
C LEU A 48 7.05 -8.49 9.45
N PRO A 49 6.73 -7.37 8.79
CA PRO A 49 7.66 -6.71 7.87
C PRO A 49 8.77 -5.97 8.61
N ILE A 50 9.93 -5.89 7.96
CA ILE A 50 11.07 -5.08 8.44
C ILE A 50 10.73 -3.58 8.54
N SER A 51 9.69 -3.10 7.86
CA SER A 51 9.21 -1.72 7.98
C SER A 51 8.72 -1.35 9.40
N ILE A 52 8.39 -2.33 10.24
CA ILE A 52 8.14 -2.12 11.67
C ILE A 52 9.43 -1.65 12.37
N LEU A 53 10.59 -2.22 12.01
CA LEU A 53 11.89 -1.78 12.55
C LEU A 53 12.22 -0.35 12.10
N ALA A 54 11.90 -0.01 10.85
CA ALA A 54 11.99 1.37 10.37
C ALA A 54 11.11 2.33 11.19
N SER A 55 9.95 1.86 11.64
CA SER A 55 9.02 2.63 12.47
C SER A 55 9.59 2.93 13.86
N PHE A 56 10.42 2.07 14.43
CA PHE A 56 11.13 2.36 15.69
C PHE A 56 12.16 3.48 15.56
N LEU A 57 12.64 3.79 14.34
CA LEU A 57 13.53 4.93 14.12
C LEU A 57 12.85 6.28 14.41
N LEU A 58 11.52 6.33 14.54
CA LEU A 58 10.77 7.50 15.01
C LEU A 58 11.35 8.12 16.28
N VAL A 59 11.83 7.29 17.20
CA VAL A 59 12.36 7.73 18.50
C VAL A 59 13.49 8.76 18.34
N PHE A 60 14.27 8.67 17.26
CA PHE A 60 15.36 9.61 17.00
C PHE A 60 14.90 10.95 16.42
N PHE A 61 13.74 10.99 15.74
CA PHE A 61 13.25 12.19 15.06
C PHE A 61 12.20 12.97 15.87
N LEU A 62 11.43 12.26 16.71
CA LEU A 62 10.28 12.80 17.42
C LEU A 62 10.62 13.96 18.38
N PRO A 63 11.64 13.86 19.27
CA PRO A 63 11.84 14.83 20.34
C PRO A 63 12.05 16.27 19.86
N ASN A 64 12.75 16.44 18.74
CA ASN A 64 13.12 17.76 18.22
C ASN A 64 12.14 18.32 17.16
N ASN A 65 11.11 17.56 16.77
CA ASN A 65 10.25 17.91 15.63
C ASN A 65 8.75 17.63 15.88
N LEU A 66 8.32 17.60 17.15
CA LEU A 66 6.92 17.32 17.52
C LEU A 66 5.89 18.19 16.78
N TYR A 67 6.23 19.47 16.59
CA TYR A 67 5.36 20.40 15.87
C TYR A 67 5.08 19.95 14.43
N ARG A 68 6.08 19.39 13.74
CA ARG A 68 5.93 18.88 12.35
C ARG A 68 5.06 17.63 12.30
N ALA A 69 5.13 16.79 13.33
CA ALA A 69 4.33 15.56 13.44
C ALA A 69 2.92 15.78 14.03
N ARG A 70 2.50 17.04 14.27
CA ARG A 70 1.26 17.34 15.01
C ARG A 70 0.03 16.63 14.47
N VAL A 71 -0.16 16.62 13.14
CA VAL A 71 -1.35 15.98 12.52
C VAL A 71 -1.33 14.47 12.75
N GLY A 72 -0.19 13.81 12.56
CA GLY A 72 -0.03 12.39 12.80
C GLY A 72 -0.20 12.03 14.29
N LEU A 73 0.27 12.88 15.20
CA LEU A 73 0.06 12.69 16.64
C LEU A 73 -1.42 12.81 17.00
N VAL A 74 -2.11 13.83 16.49
CA VAL A 74 -3.57 13.98 16.66
C VAL A 74 -4.29 12.75 16.12
N MET A 75 -3.86 12.21 14.98
CA MET A 75 -4.43 10.98 14.42
C MET A 75 -4.23 9.77 15.32
N VAL A 76 -3.02 9.55 15.83
CA VAL A 76 -2.72 8.45 16.75
C VAL A 76 -3.56 8.57 18.02
N ILE A 77 -3.63 9.76 18.62
CA ILE A 77 -4.42 10.01 19.84
C ILE A 77 -5.91 9.83 19.56
N ALA A 78 -6.42 10.34 18.44
CA ALA A 78 -7.84 10.24 18.10
C ALA A 78 -8.25 8.78 17.83
N VAL A 79 -7.44 8.01 17.09
CA VAL A 79 -7.69 6.58 16.87
C VAL A 79 -7.62 5.82 18.19
N LEU A 80 -6.60 6.07 19.03
CA LEU A 80 -6.48 5.42 20.33
C LEU A 80 -7.70 5.75 21.23
N ALA A 81 -8.11 7.02 21.30
CA ALA A 81 -9.23 7.45 22.11
C ALA A 81 -10.54 6.78 21.67
N VAL A 82 -10.81 6.74 20.36
CA VAL A 82 -12.04 6.11 19.85
C VAL A 82 -11.99 4.59 20.00
N SER A 83 -10.84 3.94 19.75
CA SER A 83 -10.69 2.50 19.98
C SER A 83 -10.88 2.14 21.46
N LEU A 84 -10.34 2.94 22.40
CA LEU A 84 -10.56 2.73 23.83
C LEU A 84 -12.01 2.98 24.23
N ALA A 85 -12.65 4.05 23.74
CA ALA A 85 -14.08 4.27 23.96
C ALA A 85 -14.91 3.09 23.45
N SER A 86 -14.55 2.56 22.27
CA SER A 86 -15.19 1.39 21.70
C SER A 86 -14.96 0.11 22.53
N VAL A 87 -13.81 -0.08 23.16
CA VAL A 87 -13.57 -1.18 24.10
C VAL A 87 -14.40 -1.02 25.38
N LEU A 88 -14.47 0.19 25.93
CA LEU A 88 -15.17 0.48 27.18
C LEU A 88 -16.70 0.41 27.03
N PHE A 89 -17.23 1.02 25.97
CA PHE A 89 -18.67 1.17 25.76
C PHE A 89 -19.25 0.13 24.80
N GLY A 90 -18.44 -0.43 23.90
CA GLY A 90 -18.88 -1.47 22.96
C GLY A 90 -18.86 -2.88 23.54
N GLY A 91 -18.10 -3.11 24.62
CA GLY A 91 -17.98 -4.41 25.29
C GLY A 91 -19.29 -4.90 25.94
N ASP A 92 -19.36 -6.21 26.15
CA ASP A 92 -20.26 -6.84 27.13
C ASP A 92 -19.41 -7.34 28.32
N THR A 93 -20.04 -7.63 29.46
CA THR A 93 -19.29 -8.05 30.68
C THR A 93 -18.70 -9.46 30.56
N ASN A 94 -19.06 -10.22 29.52
CA ASN A 94 -18.82 -11.66 29.44
C ASN A 94 -17.81 -12.04 28.35
N THR A 95 -17.42 -11.13 27.45
CA THR A 95 -16.45 -11.43 26.38
C THR A 95 -15.09 -10.78 26.59
N SER A 96 -14.02 -11.55 26.30
CA SER A 96 -12.64 -11.10 26.43
C SER A 96 -12.27 -10.07 25.37
N ASN A 97 -11.94 -8.83 25.76
CA ASN A 97 -11.57 -7.73 24.86
C ASN A 97 -10.27 -7.93 24.05
N GLN A 98 -9.58 -9.07 24.19
CA GLN A 98 -8.29 -9.35 23.55
C GLN A 98 -8.29 -9.15 22.03
N ARG A 99 -9.30 -9.66 21.30
CA ARG A 99 -9.35 -9.52 19.83
C ARG A 99 -9.51 -8.07 19.39
N LYS A 100 -10.27 -7.28 20.15
CA LYS A 100 -10.51 -5.86 19.88
C LYS A 100 -9.27 -5.01 20.19
N LEU A 101 -8.55 -5.33 21.26
CA LEU A 101 -7.24 -4.73 21.57
C LEU A 101 -6.19 -5.08 20.50
N LEU A 102 -6.19 -6.32 20.00
CA LEU A 102 -5.32 -6.72 18.90
C LEU A 102 -5.64 -5.93 17.63
N MET A 103 -6.91 -5.75 17.28
CA MET A 103 -7.34 -4.89 16.17
C MET A 103 -6.89 -3.44 16.38
N THR A 104 -6.96 -2.93 17.61
CA THR A 104 -6.48 -1.59 17.95
C THR A 104 -4.99 -1.44 17.64
N ALA A 105 -4.18 -2.41 18.05
CA ALA A 105 -2.75 -2.45 17.74
C ALA A 105 -2.49 -2.52 16.22
N GLN A 106 -3.27 -3.31 15.48
CA GLN A 106 -3.17 -3.41 14.02
C GLN A 106 -3.51 -2.12 13.29
N VAL A 107 -4.40 -1.29 13.83
CA VAL A 107 -4.72 0.03 13.25
C VAL A 107 -3.70 1.08 13.64
N LEU A 108 -3.21 1.05 14.89
CA LEU A 108 -2.23 2.02 15.40
C LEU A 108 -0.84 1.84 14.81
N LEU A 109 -0.38 0.59 14.64
CA LEU A 109 0.97 0.32 14.15
C LEU A 109 1.26 0.97 12.78
N PRO A 110 0.40 0.85 11.76
CA PRO A 110 0.56 1.56 10.49
C PRO A 110 0.65 3.09 10.58
N LEU A 111 0.02 3.73 11.58
CA LEU A 111 0.08 5.18 11.75
C LEU A 111 1.48 5.69 12.10
N THR A 112 2.39 4.82 12.54
CA THR A 112 3.82 5.16 12.66
C THR A 112 4.41 5.59 11.32
N GLY A 113 3.93 5.03 10.21
CA GLY A 113 4.26 5.50 8.86
C GLY A 113 3.88 6.96 8.64
N LEU A 114 2.69 7.37 9.10
CA LEU A 114 2.20 8.76 8.97
C LEU A 114 3.13 9.73 9.71
N LEU A 115 3.48 9.39 10.95
CA LEU A 115 4.44 10.15 11.75
C LEU A 115 5.80 10.25 11.05
N LEU A 116 6.32 9.12 10.55
CA LEU A 116 7.60 9.09 9.83
C LEU A 116 7.55 10.02 8.62
N GLY A 117 6.54 9.87 7.76
CA GLY A 117 6.40 10.68 6.56
C GLY A 117 6.36 12.18 6.85
N GLN A 118 5.68 12.59 7.94
CA GLN A 118 5.60 14.01 8.32
C GLN A 118 6.91 14.58 8.88
N LEU A 119 7.66 13.77 9.61
CA LEU A 119 8.93 14.19 10.21
C LEU A 119 10.04 14.38 9.16
N LEU A 120 9.86 13.81 7.98
CA LEU A 120 10.88 13.79 6.94
C LEU A 120 10.69 14.92 5.95
N GLN A 121 11.81 15.58 5.68
CA GLN A 121 11.97 16.49 4.56
C GLN A 121 12.93 15.86 3.56
N ASP A 122 12.37 15.30 2.50
CA ASP A 122 13.12 14.66 1.42
C ASP A 122 13.43 15.64 0.28
N GLY A 123 14.09 16.77 0.61
CA GLY A 123 14.44 17.79 -0.37
C GLY A 123 15.39 17.29 -1.46
N GLU A 124 16.29 16.37 -1.11
CA GLU A 124 17.27 15.75 -2.01
C GLU A 124 16.73 14.50 -2.73
N LYS A 125 15.44 14.18 -2.58
CA LYS A 125 14.78 13.02 -3.21
C LYS A 125 15.41 11.66 -2.85
N ILE A 126 16.11 11.57 -1.72
CA ILE A 126 16.81 10.37 -1.25
C ILE A 126 15.85 9.21 -1.07
N ILE A 127 14.65 9.44 -0.56
CA ILE A 127 13.66 8.36 -0.38
C ILE A 127 13.24 7.78 -1.73
N SER A 128 12.99 8.64 -2.72
CA SER A 128 12.66 8.13 -4.06
C SER A 128 13.83 7.36 -4.70
N ARG A 129 15.09 7.75 -4.44
CA ARG A 129 16.26 7.01 -4.91
C ARG A 129 16.41 5.67 -4.19
N ALA A 130 16.13 5.62 -2.89
CA ALA A 130 16.07 4.38 -2.12
C ALA A 130 15.00 3.43 -2.66
N PHE A 131 13.82 3.94 -2.98
CA PHE A 131 12.76 3.16 -3.61
C PHE A 131 13.17 2.65 -5.00
N LEU A 132 13.77 3.51 -5.83
CA LEU A 132 14.29 3.11 -7.14
C LEU A 132 15.30 1.96 -7.04
N LEU A 133 16.21 2.01 -6.06
CA LEU A 133 17.19 0.96 -5.80
C LEU A 133 16.51 -0.36 -5.42
N VAL A 134 15.59 -0.32 -4.45
CA VAL A 134 14.85 -1.53 -4.01
C VAL A 134 14.06 -2.13 -5.15
N LEU A 135 13.32 -1.33 -5.92
CA LEU A 135 12.55 -1.82 -7.07
C LEU A 135 13.46 -2.46 -8.12
N SER A 136 14.60 -1.82 -8.42
CA SER A 136 15.56 -2.30 -9.41
C SER A 136 16.22 -3.61 -9.01
N ALA A 137 16.37 -3.87 -7.71
CA ALA A 137 16.92 -5.13 -7.21
C ALA A 137 15.84 -6.22 -7.08
N VAL A 138 14.74 -5.92 -6.39
CA VAL A 138 13.78 -6.93 -5.96
C VAL A 138 12.85 -7.38 -7.10
N VAL A 139 12.43 -6.47 -7.98
CA VAL A 139 11.48 -6.82 -9.06
C VAL A 139 12.10 -7.80 -10.06
N PRO A 140 13.30 -7.55 -10.62
CA PRO A 140 13.95 -8.53 -11.49
C PRO A 140 14.27 -9.82 -10.74
N LEU A 141 14.74 -9.76 -9.49
CA LEU A 141 15.04 -10.94 -8.69
C LEU A 141 13.81 -11.84 -8.50
N GLN A 142 12.65 -11.25 -8.16
CA GLN A 142 11.42 -12.01 -7.97
C GLN A 142 10.89 -12.60 -9.28
N LEU A 143 11.00 -11.88 -10.39
CA LEU A 143 10.64 -12.41 -11.72
C LEU A 143 11.57 -13.56 -12.15
N LEU A 144 12.88 -13.40 -11.97
CA LEU A 144 13.85 -14.45 -12.25
C LEU A 144 13.62 -15.69 -11.40
N ALA A 145 13.41 -15.53 -10.09
CA ALA A 145 13.06 -16.64 -9.21
C ALA A 145 11.78 -17.35 -9.65
N THR A 146 10.78 -16.59 -10.08
CA THR A 146 9.52 -17.12 -10.62
C THR A 146 9.77 -18.00 -11.85
N TRP A 147 10.57 -17.51 -12.81
CA TRP A 147 10.86 -18.23 -14.04
C TRP A 147 11.76 -19.45 -13.83
N ILE A 148 12.75 -19.37 -12.95
CA ILE A 148 13.62 -20.50 -12.59
C ILE A 148 12.81 -21.62 -11.96
N GLN A 149 11.76 -21.29 -11.19
CA GLN A 149 10.83 -22.26 -10.61
C GLN A 149 9.77 -22.76 -11.61
N GLY A 150 9.87 -22.40 -12.90
CA GLY A 150 8.93 -22.81 -13.95
C GLY A 150 7.58 -22.09 -13.89
N GLY A 151 7.43 -21.05 -13.07
CA GLY A 151 6.20 -20.27 -12.94
C GLY A 151 6.13 -19.08 -13.90
N LEU A 152 4.91 -18.62 -14.18
CA LEU A 152 4.63 -17.33 -14.84
C LEU A 152 3.88 -16.35 -13.91
N VAL A 153 3.42 -16.84 -12.78
CA VAL A 153 2.81 -16.05 -11.72
C VAL A 153 3.77 -15.95 -10.58
N LEU A 154 3.85 -14.74 -10.01
CA LEU A 154 4.91 -14.38 -9.08
C LEU A 154 5.06 -15.44 -7.99
N THR A 155 6.28 -15.94 -7.82
CA THR A 155 6.60 -16.78 -6.67
C THR A 155 6.70 -15.92 -5.42
N HIS A 156 6.30 -16.49 -4.30
CA HIS A 156 6.60 -15.93 -2.98
C HIS A 156 7.99 -16.31 -2.50
N TYR A 157 8.57 -17.41 -2.98
CA TYR A 157 9.80 -17.99 -2.45
C TYR A 157 11.02 -17.54 -3.26
N LEU A 158 11.94 -16.79 -2.62
CA LEU A 158 13.16 -16.27 -3.23
C LEU A 158 14.43 -16.99 -2.76
N TYR A 159 14.30 -18.25 -2.35
CA TYR A 159 15.36 -19.11 -1.79
C TYR A 159 15.88 -18.67 -0.42
N ALA A 160 16.33 -17.41 -0.28
CA ALA A 160 16.84 -16.84 0.97
C ALA A 160 15.71 -16.41 1.92
N PHE A 161 14.60 -15.90 1.37
CA PHE A 161 13.43 -15.48 2.13
C PHE A 161 12.16 -15.63 1.28
N SER A 162 10.99 -15.51 1.91
CA SER A 162 9.70 -15.48 1.23
C SER A 162 9.03 -14.11 1.36
N ILE A 163 8.28 -13.70 0.33
CA ILE A 163 7.50 -12.47 0.30
C ILE A 163 6.06 -12.79 0.74
N TYR A 164 5.70 -12.33 1.94
CA TYR A 164 4.35 -12.49 2.46
C TYR A 164 3.35 -11.62 1.68
N SER A 165 2.18 -12.18 1.37
CA SER A 165 1.13 -11.50 0.58
C SER A 165 1.59 -10.91 -0.76
N HIS A 166 2.55 -11.58 -1.40
CA HIS A 166 3.20 -11.18 -2.65
C HIS A 166 2.22 -10.80 -3.78
N PHE A 167 1.10 -11.49 -3.97
CA PHE A 167 0.18 -11.22 -5.08
C PHE A 167 -0.53 -9.87 -5.01
N GLN A 168 -0.93 -9.43 -3.81
CA GLN A 168 -1.91 -8.35 -3.66
C GLN A 168 -1.36 -7.08 -3.03
N TYR A 169 -0.59 -7.21 -1.94
CA TYR A 169 -0.12 -6.06 -1.18
C TYR A 169 1.25 -5.61 -1.68
N VAL A 170 2.26 -6.49 -1.69
CA VAL A 170 3.63 -6.12 -2.07
C VAL A 170 3.70 -5.59 -3.50
N THR A 171 3.02 -6.25 -4.43
CA THR A 171 3.00 -5.81 -5.84
C THR A 171 2.40 -4.43 -6.02
N LEU A 172 1.31 -4.13 -5.32
CA LEU A 172 0.68 -2.81 -5.39
C LEU A 172 1.58 -1.73 -4.78
N ILE A 173 2.19 -2.02 -3.63
CA ILE A 173 3.13 -1.10 -2.97
C ILE A 173 4.31 -0.78 -3.90
N PHE A 174 4.82 -1.79 -4.61
CA PHE A 174 5.88 -1.58 -5.60
C PHE A 174 5.43 -0.73 -6.79
N VAL A 175 4.21 -0.92 -7.28
CA VAL A 175 3.63 -0.07 -8.34
C VAL A 175 3.47 1.39 -7.88
N CYS A 176 2.98 1.62 -6.66
CA CYS A 176 2.86 2.96 -6.10
C CYS A 176 4.23 3.61 -5.86
N ALA A 177 5.19 2.86 -5.32
CA ALA A 177 6.58 3.31 -5.17
C ALA A 177 7.20 3.66 -6.52
N PHE A 178 6.96 2.83 -7.55
CA PHE A 178 7.43 3.11 -8.90
C PHE A 178 6.80 4.39 -9.47
N GLY A 179 5.50 4.61 -9.30
CA GLY A 179 4.85 5.87 -9.70
C GLY A 179 5.44 7.09 -8.98
N TYR A 180 5.80 6.96 -7.71
CA TYR A 180 6.48 8.01 -6.95
C TYR A 180 7.90 8.27 -7.47
N CYS A 181 8.68 7.22 -7.76
CA CYS A 181 10.01 7.34 -8.36
C CYS A 181 9.94 7.98 -9.74
N LEU A 182 9.02 7.51 -10.59
CA LEU A 182 8.82 8.00 -11.94
C LEU A 182 8.58 9.50 -11.96
N THR A 183 7.76 10.01 -11.05
CA THR A 183 7.34 11.41 -11.02
C THR A 183 8.34 12.31 -10.31
N SER A 184 9.13 11.77 -9.37
CA SER A 184 10.14 12.52 -8.62
C SER A 184 11.51 12.56 -9.30
N LEU A 185 11.89 11.46 -9.97
CA LEU A 185 13.23 11.23 -10.52
C LEU A 185 13.28 11.21 -12.04
N TRP A 186 12.18 11.52 -12.73
CA TRP A 186 12.12 11.50 -14.20
C TRP A 186 13.31 12.23 -14.81
N ASP A 187 13.55 13.47 -14.41
CA ASP A 187 14.55 14.31 -15.08
C ASP A 187 16.00 13.84 -14.87
N GLU A 188 16.27 13.13 -13.78
CA GLU A 188 17.60 12.64 -13.39
C GLU A 188 17.90 11.23 -13.93
N HIS A 189 16.88 10.37 -14.03
CA HIS A 189 17.06 8.93 -14.27
C HIS A 189 16.14 8.36 -15.35
N LYS A 190 15.83 9.14 -16.41
CA LYS A 190 14.91 8.77 -17.52
C LYS A 190 15.12 7.34 -18.04
N ILE A 191 16.34 7.02 -18.46
CA ILE A 191 16.66 5.72 -19.08
C ILE A 191 16.41 4.58 -18.08
N TRP A 192 16.88 4.74 -16.85
CA TRP A 192 16.69 3.73 -15.80
C TRP A 192 15.20 3.51 -15.53
N LEU A 193 14.41 4.58 -15.40
CA LEU A 193 12.97 4.49 -15.17
C LEU A 193 12.22 3.86 -16.35
N CYS A 194 12.61 4.13 -17.60
CA CYS A 194 12.04 3.48 -18.77
C CYS A 194 12.35 1.97 -18.79
N MET A 195 13.58 1.57 -18.50
CA MET A 195 13.93 0.14 -18.42
C MET A 195 13.15 -0.55 -17.29
N LEU A 196 13.10 0.09 -16.11
CA LEU A 196 12.33 -0.42 -14.98
C LEU A 196 10.83 -0.48 -15.28
N SER A 197 10.26 0.44 -16.07
CA SER A 197 8.84 0.38 -16.43
C SER A 197 8.48 -0.92 -17.15
N LEU A 198 9.37 -1.44 -18.00
CA LEU A 198 9.14 -2.71 -18.70
C LEU A 198 9.10 -3.87 -17.69
N TRP A 199 10.08 -3.94 -16.80
CA TRP A 199 10.10 -4.94 -15.72
C TRP A 199 8.85 -4.83 -14.82
N MET A 200 8.45 -3.61 -14.47
CA MET A 200 7.27 -3.35 -13.66
C MET A 200 5.97 -3.76 -14.35
N SER A 201 5.86 -3.63 -15.68
CA SER A 201 4.67 -4.09 -16.41
C SER A 201 4.50 -5.60 -16.34
N ILE A 202 5.58 -6.34 -16.58
CA ILE A 202 5.59 -7.80 -16.48
C ILE A 202 5.27 -8.20 -15.04
N TYR A 203 5.92 -7.56 -14.07
CA TYR A 203 5.68 -7.78 -12.65
C TYR A 203 4.22 -7.55 -12.23
N ALA A 204 3.60 -6.45 -12.67
CA ALA A 204 2.21 -6.13 -12.37
C ALA A 204 1.26 -7.18 -12.96
N VAL A 205 1.49 -7.62 -14.20
CA VAL A 205 0.67 -8.67 -14.85
C VAL A 205 0.85 -10.02 -14.17
N SER A 206 2.08 -10.41 -13.83
CA SER A 206 2.39 -11.66 -13.10
C SER A 206 1.75 -11.73 -11.72
N SER A 207 1.29 -10.61 -11.15
CA SER A 207 0.60 -10.57 -9.87
C SER A 207 -0.86 -11.07 -9.91
N LEU A 208 -1.48 -11.07 -11.09
CA LEU A 208 -2.92 -11.34 -11.30
C LEU A 208 -3.88 -10.46 -10.48
N SER A 209 -3.40 -9.39 -9.87
CA SER A 209 -4.21 -8.47 -9.06
C SER A 209 -4.81 -7.39 -9.95
N PHE A 210 -6.14 -7.39 -10.12
CA PHE A 210 -6.84 -6.37 -10.91
C PHE A 210 -6.48 -4.95 -10.49
N LEU A 211 -6.42 -4.69 -9.19
CA LEU A 211 -6.05 -3.38 -8.65
C LEU A 211 -4.60 -3.01 -8.96
N THR A 212 -3.67 -3.97 -8.88
CA THR A 212 -2.26 -3.71 -9.18
C THR A 212 -2.06 -3.41 -10.66
N ILE A 213 -2.68 -4.22 -11.53
CA ILE A 213 -2.64 -4.04 -12.98
C ILE A 213 -3.26 -2.69 -13.35
N PHE A 214 -4.47 -2.41 -12.85
CA PHE A 214 -5.15 -1.14 -13.09
C PHE A 214 -4.31 0.05 -12.62
N ALA A 215 -3.79 0.03 -11.38
CA ALA A 215 -2.94 1.10 -10.86
C ALA A 215 -1.72 1.36 -11.74
N TYR A 216 -1.03 0.31 -12.17
CA TYR A 216 0.16 0.44 -13.00
C TYR A 216 -0.18 1.09 -14.35
N PHE A 217 -1.16 0.55 -15.08
CA PHE A 217 -1.52 1.09 -16.39
C PHE A 217 -2.13 2.49 -16.29
N ALA A 218 -3.00 2.75 -15.30
CA ALA A 218 -3.59 4.07 -15.11
C ALA A 218 -2.53 5.14 -14.79
N LEU A 219 -1.61 4.86 -13.85
CA LEU A 219 -0.52 5.79 -13.52
C LEU A 219 0.39 6.01 -14.72
N MET A 220 0.72 4.95 -15.46
CA MET A 220 1.63 5.04 -16.59
C MET A 220 1.03 5.77 -17.78
N SER A 221 -0.22 5.46 -18.15
CA SER A 221 -0.95 6.18 -19.18
C SER A 221 -1.12 7.65 -18.80
N ALA A 222 -1.54 7.95 -17.57
CA ALA A 222 -1.69 9.33 -17.10
C ALA A 222 -0.35 10.08 -17.13
N PHE A 223 0.75 9.45 -16.71
CA PHE A 223 2.09 10.04 -16.73
C PHE A 223 2.53 10.37 -18.15
N LEU A 224 2.38 9.41 -19.06
CA LEU A 224 2.78 9.57 -20.45
C LEU A 224 1.92 10.60 -21.17
N ILE A 225 0.61 10.64 -20.94
CA ILE A 225 -0.28 11.68 -21.47
C ILE A 225 0.16 13.06 -20.97
N CYS A 226 0.47 13.21 -19.67
CA CYS A 226 0.95 14.47 -19.12
C CYS A 226 2.28 14.91 -19.75
N LYS A 227 3.23 13.98 -19.95
CA LYS A 227 4.51 14.29 -20.59
C LYS A 227 4.36 14.59 -22.08
N LEU A 228 3.52 13.84 -22.80
CA LEU A 228 3.20 14.09 -24.21
C LEU A 228 2.58 15.48 -24.40
N TRP A 229 1.64 15.85 -23.54
CA TRP A 229 1.04 17.18 -23.57
C TRP A 229 2.10 18.28 -23.35
N ARG A 230 2.96 18.11 -22.35
CA ARG A 230 4.02 19.08 -22.01
C ARG A 230 5.06 19.24 -23.12
N TYR A 231 5.39 18.15 -23.81
CA TYR A 231 6.41 18.12 -24.88
C TYR A 231 5.81 17.97 -26.28
N ARG A 232 4.57 18.44 -26.50
CA ARG A 232 3.85 18.27 -27.78
C ARG A 232 4.58 18.84 -29.01
N SER A 233 5.53 19.74 -28.81
CA SER A 233 6.38 20.31 -29.87
C SER A 233 7.64 19.49 -30.17
N ASN A 234 7.97 18.48 -29.37
CA ASN A 234 9.17 17.66 -29.51
C ASN A 234 8.83 16.26 -30.05
N ALA A 235 8.90 16.09 -31.37
CA ALA A 235 8.61 14.84 -32.07
C ALA A 235 9.42 13.64 -31.54
N LYS A 236 10.66 13.85 -31.08
CA LYS A 236 11.50 12.78 -30.52
C LYS A 236 10.93 12.24 -29.21
N THR A 237 10.48 13.12 -28.32
CA THR A 237 9.87 12.73 -27.04
C THR A 237 8.56 11.99 -27.26
N ILE A 238 7.75 12.44 -28.23
CA ILE A 238 6.52 11.77 -28.62
C ILE A 238 6.81 10.36 -29.14
N GLY A 239 7.78 10.23 -30.06
CA GLY A 239 8.18 8.92 -30.59
C GLY A 239 8.61 7.94 -29.50
N ILE A 240 9.46 8.38 -28.56
CA ILE A 240 9.92 7.54 -27.44
C ILE A 240 8.74 7.11 -26.55
N ALA A 241 7.83 8.03 -26.22
CA ALA A 241 6.68 7.70 -25.38
C ALA A 241 5.73 6.70 -26.07
N VAL A 242 5.45 6.87 -27.37
CA VAL A 242 4.62 5.94 -28.13
C VAL A 242 5.27 4.55 -28.22
N ILE A 243 6.58 4.48 -28.49
CA ILE A 243 7.32 3.22 -28.51
C ILE A 243 7.26 2.55 -27.14
N LEU A 244 7.46 3.30 -26.05
CA LEU A 244 7.40 2.74 -24.70
C LEU A 244 6.01 2.16 -24.40
N ILE A 245 4.93 2.88 -24.74
CA ILE A 245 3.55 2.39 -24.59
C ILE A 245 3.35 1.11 -25.40
N ALA A 246 3.74 1.11 -26.67
CA ALA A 246 3.58 -0.03 -27.56
C ALA A 246 4.33 -1.25 -27.01
N VAL A 247 5.60 -1.08 -26.61
CA VAL A 247 6.41 -2.17 -26.05
C VAL A 247 5.82 -2.66 -24.73
N THR A 248 5.40 -1.78 -23.82
CA THR A 248 4.78 -2.16 -22.55
C THR A 248 3.49 -2.95 -22.76
N ILE A 249 2.61 -2.51 -23.66
CA ILE A 249 1.34 -3.20 -23.97
C ILE A 249 1.63 -4.55 -24.64
N LEU A 250 2.51 -4.59 -25.65
CA LEU A 250 2.86 -5.81 -26.37
C LEU A 250 3.54 -6.83 -25.47
N ALA A 251 4.48 -6.40 -24.62
CA ALA A 251 5.16 -7.27 -23.66
C ALA A 251 4.16 -7.85 -22.64
N SER A 252 3.28 -7.00 -22.10
CA SER A 252 2.23 -7.41 -21.17
C SER A 252 1.26 -8.41 -21.81
N TYR A 253 0.82 -8.14 -23.04
CA TYR A 253 -0.08 -9.01 -23.79
C TYR A 253 0.57 -10.36 -24.14
N ALA A 254 1.80 -10.34 -24.65
CA ALA A 254 2.56 -11.55 -24.98
C ALA A 254 2.79 -12.41 -23.73
N TYR A 255 3.14 -11.78 -22.60
CA TYR A 255 3.30 -12.47 -21.33
C TYR A 255 1.98 -13.07 -20.85
N PHE A 256 0.89 -12.32 -20.91
CA PHE A 256 -0.44 -12.80 -20.53
C PHE A 256 -0.90 -13.98 -21.40
N LYS A 257 -0.65 -13.92 -22.71
CA LYS A 257 -0.94 -15.01 -23.66
C LYS A 257 -0.11 -16.26 -23.38
N LYS A 258 1.18 -16.11 -23.08
CA LYS A 258 2.04 -17.25 -22.67
C LYS A 258 1.53 -17.89 -21.38
N MET A 259 1.12 -17.06 -20.44
CA MET A 259 0.49 -17.49 -19.20
C MET A 259 -0.89 -18.12 -19.43
N ASP A 260 -1.55 -17.88 -20.57
CA ASP A 260 -2.74 -18.60 -21.05
C ASP A 260 -2.43 -19.96 -21.64
N ALA A 261 -1.38 -20.04 -22.46
CA ALA A 261 -0.95 -21.30 -23.07
C ALA A 261 -0.46 -22.32 -22.02
N HIS A 262 0.28 -21.87 -21.00
CA HIS A 262 0.72 -22.72 -19.88
C HIS A 262 -0.44 -23.27 -19.03
N ARG A 263 -1.68 -22.76 -19.19
CA ARG A 263 -2.88 -23.19 -18.45
C ARG A 263 -3.42 -24.55 -18.89
N ILE A 264 -3.15 -24.94 -20.13
CA ILE A 264 -3.73 -26.17 -20.72
C ILE A 264 -3.00 -27.42 -20.19
N SER A 265 -1.81 -27.24 -19.61
CA SER A 265 -0.89 -28.32 -19.26
C SER A 265 -0.68 -28.53 -17.76
N ALA A 266 -1.18 -27.64 -16.88
CA ALA A 266 -0.97 -27.72 -15.43
C ALA A 266 -2.31 -27.78 -14.69
N ASP A 267 -2.78 -29.00 -14.46
CA ASP A 267 -3.96 -29.28 -13.63
C ASP A 267 -3.54 -29.33 -12.15
N GLY A 268 -4.25 -28.58 -11.30
CA GLY A 268 -4.01 -28.58 -9.84
C GLY A 268 -3.70 -27.21 -9.23
N GLN A 269 -4.61 -26.74 -8.39
CA GLN A 269 -4.49 -25.63 -7.42
C GLN A 269 -4.33 -24.18 -7.95
N GLN A 270 -3.88 -23.95 -9.18
CA GLN A 270 -3.86 -22.59 -9.76
C GLN A 270 -5.23 -22.10 -10.24
N SER A 271 -6.29 -22.91 -10.24
CA SER A 271 -7.61 -22.56 -10.80
C SER A 271 -8.28 -21.31 -10.18
N PHE A 272 -8.14 -21.09 -8.86
CA PHE A 272 -8.90 -20.05 -8.13
C PHE A 272 -8.51 -18.59 -8.45
N TYR A 273 -7.27 -18.32 -8.88
CA TYR A 273 -6.83 -16.95 -9.18
C TYR A 273 -6.97 -16.59 -10.67
N TYR A 274 -7.06 -17.58 -11.56
CA TYR A 274 -6.93 -17.38 -12.99
C TYR A 274 -8.27 -17.37 -13.75
N GLY A 275 -9.33 -17.99 -13.20
CA GLY A 275 -10.68 -17.92 -13.78
C GLY A 275 -11.25 -16.50 -13.89
N LYS A 276 -10.73 -15.56 -13.09
CA LYS A 276 -11.22 -14.18 -12.96
C LYS A 276 -11.23 -13.40 -14.27
N PHE A 277 -10.17 -13.51 -15.07
CA PHE A 277 -10.07 -12.80 -16.35
C PHE A 277 -10.95 -13.42 -17.42
N LYS A 278 -11.15 -14.74 -17.39
CA LYS A 278 -12.05 -15.45 -18.30
C LYS A 278 -13.51 -15.11 -18.01
N GLU A 279 -13.89 -15.05 -16.74
CA GLU A 279 -15.23 -14.60 -16.32
C GLU A 279 -15.51 -13.19 -16.81
N LEU A 280 -14.56 -12.26 -16.60
CA LEU A 280 -14.68 -10.88 -17.06
C LEU A 280 -14.80 -10.77 -18.59
N ALA A 281 -13.98 -11.53 -19.34
CA ALA A 281 -14.05 -11.56 -20.80
C ALA A 281 -15.40 -12.10 -21.33
N ASN A 282 -16.04 -12.98 -20.56
CA ASN A 282 -17.37 -13.50 -20.86
C ASN A 282 -18.51 -12.60 -20.34
N GLY A 283 -18.20 -11.37 -19.89
CA GLY A 283 -19.18 -10.42 -19.34
C GLY A 283 -19.74 -10.82 -17.97
N LYS A 284 -19.11 -11.77 -17.26
CA LYS A 284 -19.51 -12.20 -15.92
C LYS A 284 -18.71 -11.43 -14.86
N ILE A 285 -19.34 -11.16 -13.72
CA ILE A 285 -18.65 -10.64 -12.54
C ILE A 285 -17.77 -11.75 -11.98
N PRO A 286 -16.46 -11.52 -11.75
CA PRO A 286 -15.60 -12.53 -11.18
C PRO A 286 -16.07 -13.00 -9.80
N LEU A 287 -16.00 -14.30 -9.50
CA LEU A 287 -16.50 -14.86 -8.23
C LEU A 287 -15.95 -14.10 -7.00
N ASN A 288 -14.67 -13.76 -7.01
CA ASN A 288 -14.02 -13.04 -5.91
C ASN A 288 -14.53 -11.60 -5.70
N VAL A 289 -15.18 -11.00 -6.70
CA VAL A 289 -15.83 -9.69 -6.57
C VAL A 289 -17.24 -9.88 -6.03
N GLN A 290 -17.95 -10.92 -6.49
CA GLN A 290 -19.27 -11.27 -5.99
C GLN A 290 -19.24 -11.63 -4.49
N GLU A 291 -18.26 -12.45 -4.07
CA GLU A 291 -18.06 -12.79 -2.66
C GLU A 291 -17.84 -11.56 -1.78
N ARG A 292 -17.10 -10.55 -2.29
CA ARG A 292 -16.86 -9.30 -1.55
C ARG A 292 -18.13 -8.50 -1.33
N PHE A 293 -19.03 -8.44 -2.31
CA PHE A 293 -20.32 -7.79 -2.10
C PHE A 293 -21.14 -8.48 -1.01
N GLY A 294 -21.09 -9.83 -0.96
CA GLY A 294 -21.69 -10.59 0.14
C GLY A 294 -21.06 -10.27 1.49
N ASP A 295 -19.72 -10.20 1.55
CA ASP A 295 -19.00 -9.81 2.77
C ASP A 295 -19.35 -8.38 3.20
N TRP A 296 -19.45 -7.43 2.26
CA TRP A 296 -19.83 -6.05 2.57
C TRP A 296 -21.25 -5.96 3.12
N GLN A 297 -22.18 -6.73 2.55
CA GLN A 297 -23.55 -6.78 3.04
C GLN A 297 -23.61 -7.39 4.45
N LEU A 298 -22.89 -8.49 4.69
CA LEU A 298 -22.85 -9.15 5.99
C LEU A 298 -22.35 -8.20 7.09
N PHE A 299 -21.18 -7.59 6.89
CA PHE A 299 -20.62 -6.66 7.87
C PHE A 299 -21.40 -5.35 7.94
N GLY A 300 -21.93 -4.88 6.81
CA GLY A 300 -22.77 -3.69 6.72
C GLY A 300 -24.05 -3.82 7.54
N ASN A 301 -24.73 -4.95 7.45
CA ASN A 301 -25.89 -5.26 8.27
C ASN A 301 -25.53 -5.29 9.76
N GLY A 302 -24.37 -5.89 10.11
CA GLY A 302 -23.85 -5.89 11.48
C GLY A 302 -23.71 -4.50 12.09
N ILE A 303 -23.21 -3.53 11.31
CA ILE A 303 -23.06 -2.13 11.77
C ILE A 303 -24.41 -1.51 12.16
N LEU A 304 -25.50 -1.93 11.52
CA LEU A 304 -26.85 -1.38 11.70
C LEU A 304 -27.72 -2.20 12.67
N GLU A 305 -27.18 -3.23 13.33
CA GLU A 305 -27.95 -4.11 14.23
C GLU A 305 -28.54 -3.36 15.44
N SER A 306 -27.85 -2.33 15.94
CA SER A 306 -28.31 -1.53 17.09
C SER A 306 -27.64 -0.16 17.12
N GLU A 307 -28.20 0.79 17.86
CA GLU A 307 -27.55 2.10 18.07
C GLU A 307 -26.16 1.95 18.71
N LYS A 308 -26.01 0.99 19.63
CA LYS A 308 -24.73 0.70 20.29
C LYS A 308 -23.68 0.23 19.27
N THR A 309 -23.99 -0.80 18.47
CA THR A 309 -23.06 -1.32 17.47
C THR A 309 -22.76 -0.30 16.38
N PHE A 310 -23.73 0.56 16.04
CA PHE A 310 -23.53 1.67 15.11
C PHE A 310 -22.49 2.68 15.62
N PHE A 311 -22.63 3.18 16.85
CA PHE A 311 -21.73 4.23 17.35
C PHE A 311 -20.38 3.70 17.82
N VAL A 312 -20.36 2.59 18.56
CA VAL A 312 -19.16 2.09 19.25
C VAL A 312 -18.73 0.69 18.83
N GLY A 313 -19.37 0.09 17.82
CA GLY A 313 -19.00 -1.20 17.26
C GLY A 313 -19.36 -2.39 18.14
N HIS A 314 -19.01 -3.58 17.66
CA HIS A 314 -19.29 -4.84 18.36
C HIS A 314 -18.33 -5.08 19.52
N ALA A 315 -18.76 -5.85 20.52
CA ALA A 315 -17.91 -6.26 21.64
C ALA A 315 -16.66 -7.02 21.16
N GLN A 316 -16.82 -7.85 20.12
CA GLN A 316 -15.75 -8.58 19.47
C GLN A 316 -15.77 -8.33 17.95
N PRO A 317 -14.60 -8.32 17.29
CA PRO A 317 -14.55 -8.49 15.84
C PRO A 317 -15.23 -9.80 15.42
N MET A 318 -15.70 -9.86 14.18
CA MET A 318 -16.36 -11.06 13.65
C MET A 318 -15.48 -12.31 13.82
N PRO A 319 -16.01 -13.44 14.30
CA PRO A 319 -15.27 -14.68 14.41
C PRO A 319 -14.74 -15.14 13.04
N ARG A 320 -13.49 -15.62 13.01
CA ARG A 320 -12.81 -16.00 11.76
C ARG A 320 -13.44 -17.22 11.10
N GLU A 321 -14.15 -18.02 11.89
CA GLU A 321 -14.91 -19.20 11.49
C GLU A 321 -16.11 -18.82 10.63
N VAL A 322 -16.65 -17.60 10.81
CA VAL A 322 -17.74 -17.05 10.00
C VAL A 322 -17.17 -16.39 8.76
N ARG A 323 -16.39 -15.31 8.96
CA ARG A 323 -15.68 -14.59 7.89
C ARG A 323 -14.42 -13.92 8.43
N SER A 324 -13.35 -14.02 7.67
CA SER A 324 -12.03 -13.53 8.08
C SER A 324 -11.82 -12.03 7.89
N SER A 325 -12.53 -11.39 6.95
CA SER A 325 -12.37 -9.97 6.61
C SER A 325 -13.51 -9.51 5.67
N PRO A 326 -14.01 -8.27 5.81
CA PRO A 326 -14.95 -7.69 4.84
C PRO A 326 -14.27 -7.26 3.53
N HIS A 327 -12.94 -7.36 3.44
CA HIS A 327 -12.15 -6.85 2.30
C HIS A 327 -12.43 -5.37 1.99
N ASN A 328 -12.81 -4.60 3.00
CA ASN A 328 -12.98 -3.16 2.95
C ASN A 328 -12.57 -2.60 4.31
N PHE A 329 -11.54 -1.76 4.33
CA PHE A 329 -11.01 -1.19 5.57
C PHE A 329 -12.06 -0.37 6.33
N TYR A 330 -12.87 0.42 5.63
CA TYR A 330 -13.86 1.30 6.26
C TYR A 330 -14.98 0.50 6.92
N ILE A 331 -15.49 -0.52 6.24
CA ILE A 331 -16.51 -1.43 6.81
C ILE A 331 -15.93 -2.19 8.00
N ASP A 332 -14.68 -2.63 7.92
CA ASP A 332 -14.00 -3.34 9.01
C ASP A 332 -13.83 -2.48 10.26
N ILE A 333 -13.42 -1.22 10.09
CA ILE A 333 -13.31 -0.24 11.19
C ILE A 333 -14.69 0.09 11.76
N ALA A 334 -15.69 0.34 10.92
CA ALA A 334 -17.04 0.66 11.38
C ALA A 334 -17.68 -0.52 12.14
N TYR A 335 -17.49 -1.76 11.66
CA TYR A 335 -17.99 -2.94 12.35
C TYR A 335 -17.32 -3.13 13.71
N THR A 336 -15.99 -2.95 13.77
CA THR A 336 -15.19 -3.25 14.96
C THR A 336 -15.27 -2.13 16.00
N PHE A 337 -15.15 -0.88 15.56
CA PHE A 337 -15.02 0.31 16.41
C PHE A 337 -16.21 1.26 16.37
N GLY A 338 -17.23 0.94 15.56
CA GLY A 338 -18.35 1.83 15.29
C GLY A 338 -18.01 2.89 14.25
N VAL A 339 -19.03 3.61 13.79
CA VAL A 339 -18.88 4.71 12.83
C VAL A 339 -18.01 5.83 13.40
N LEU A 340 -17.99 6.01 14.73
CA LEU A 340 -17.06 6.94 15.38
C LEU A 340 -15.58 6.58 15.09
N GLY A 341 -15.27 5.28 14.94
CA GLY A 341 -13.95 4.79 14.55
C GLY A 341 -13.46 5.33 13.21
N LEU A 342 -14.36 5.76 12.33
CA LEU A 342 -14.03 6.34 11.03
C LEU A 342 -13.68 7.83 11.11
N PHE A 343 -14.11 8.54 12.16
CA PHE A 343 -13.99 10.00 12.24
C PHE A 343 -12.54 10.50 12.14
N PRO A 344 -11.54 9.90 12.81
CA PRO A 344 -10.16 10.33 12.65
C PRO A 344 -9.72 10.25 11.18
N ILE A 345 -10.05 9.15 10.49
CA ILE A 345 -9.57 8.87 9.14
C ILE A 345 -10.28 9.76 8.11
N VAL A 346 -11.61 9.89 8.23
CA VAL A 346 -12.38 10.83 7.40
C VAL A 346 -11.92 12.27 7.64
N GLY A 347 -11.63 12.63 8.89
CA GLY A 347 -11.04 13.92 9.24
C GLY A 347 -9.70 14.16 8.56
N LEU A 348 -8.81 13.16 8.54
CA LEU A 348 -7.53 13.25 7.84
C LEU A 348 -7.70 13.38 6.32
N ILE A 349 -8.64 12.64 5.72
CA ILE A 349 -8.97 12.76 4.29
C ILE A 349 -9.45 14.18 3.99
N GLY A 350 -10.43 14.68 4.76
CA GLY A 350 -11.00 16.02 4.60
C GLY A 350 -9.94 17.11 4.79
N TYR A 351 -9.11 17.01 5.82
CA TYR A 351 -8.03 17.96 6.06
C TYR A 351 -6.97 17.96 4.95
N THR A 352 -6.56 16.77 4.48
CA THR A 352 -5.62 16.65 3.36
C THR A 352 -6.21 17.24 2.08
N GLY A 353 -7.48 16.94 1.78
CA GLY A 353 -8.20 17.50 0.64
C GLY A 353 -8.33 19.02 0.71
N TYR A 354 -8.63 19.56 1.89
CA TYR A 354 -8.66 21.00 2.15
C TYR A 354 -7.30 21.66 1.86
N LEU A 355 -6.20 21.10 2.38
CA LEU A 355 -4.85 21.61 2.12
C LEU A 355 -4.50 21.56 0.63
N CYS A 356 -4.78 20.45 -0.05
CA CYS A 356 -4.59 20.32 -1.49
C CYS A 356 -5.39 21.38 -2.26
N TRP A 357 -6.67 21.59 -1.90
CA TRP A 357 -7.53 22.57 -2.55
C TRP A 357 -7.04 24.00 -2.33
N GLN A 358 -6.70 24.36 -1.09
CA GLN A 358 -6.19 25.68 -0.74
C GLN A 358 -4.89 26.01 -1.51
N ARG A 359 -4.03 25.00 -1.71
CA ARG A 359 -2.70 25.17 -2.31
C ARG A 359 -2.62 24.76 -3.78
N ARG A 360 -3.73 24.36 -4.41
CA ARG A 360 -3.78 23.76 -5.76
C ARG A 360 -3.00 24.49 -6.85
N ARG A 361 -2.91 25.82 -6.78
CA ARG A 361 -2.18 26.66 -7.75
C ARG A 361 -0.66 26.61 -7.58
N ASN A 362 -0.17 26.27 -6.40
CA ASN A 362 1.25 26.30 -6.03
C ASN A 362 1.84 24.90 -5.80
N LEU A 363 1.05 23.84 -5.98
CA LEU A 363 1.55 22.47 -5.82
C LEU A 363 2.48 22.09 -6.97
N SER A 364 3.64 21.54 -6.62
CA SER A 364 4.55 20.96 -7.61
C SER A 364 3.91 19.75 -8.31
N GLU A 365 4.35 19.46 -9.53
CA GLU A 365 3.92 18.26 -10.29
C GLU A 365 4.10 16.98 -9.44
N SER A 366 5.25 16.84 -8.77
CA SER A 366 5.52 15.69 -7.91
C SER A 366 4.58 15.58 -6.71
N THR A 367 4.11 16.70 -6.15
CA THR A 367 3.16 16.71 -5.03
C THR A 367 1.77 16.30 -5.49
N TRP A 368 1.35 16.72 -6.69
CA TRP A 368 0.11 16.25 -7.31
C TRP A 368 0.11 14.74 -7.55
N TRP A 369 1.22 14.20 -8.06
CA TRP A 369 1.36 12.75 -8.23
C TRP A 369 1.34 11.98 -6.90
N LEU A 370 2.02 12.50 -5.89
CA LEU A 370 1.96 11.93 -4.54
C LEU A 370 0.53 11.94 -3.99
N PHE A 371 -0.22 13.03 -4.20
CA PHE A 371 -1.65 13.09 -3.85
C PHE A 371 -2.47 12.02 -4.57
N VAL A 372 -2.29 11.85 -5.88
CA VAL A 372 -3.00 10.81 -6.66
C VAL A 372 -2.68 9.40 -6.14
N ILE A 373 -1.41 9.12 -5.82
CA ILE A 373 -1.00 7.81 -5.26
C ILE A 373 -1.63 7.57 -3.89
N VAL A 374 -1.60 8.57 -3.00
CA VAL A 374 -2.22 8.48 -1.67
C VAL A 374 -3.74 8.33 -1.79
N ALA A 375 -4.39 9.11 -2.65
CA ALA A 375 -5.82 8.99 -2.92
C ALA A 375 -6.19 7.61 -3.46
N TYR A 376 -5.36 7.03 -4.34
CA TYR A 376 -5.56 5.66 -4.81
C TYR A 376 -5.50 4.64 -3.67
N LEU A 377 -4.46 4.70 -2.82
CA LEU A 377 -4.30 3.76 -1.70
C LEU A 377 -5.42 3.89 -0.66
N VAL A 378 -5.81 5.13 -0.34
CA VAL A 378 -6.80 5.43 0.71
C VAL A 378 -8.22 5.25 0.19
N LEU A 379 -8.58 5.80 -0.97
CA LEU A 379 -9.96 5.81 -1.44
C LEU A 379 -10.33 4.60 -2.29
N ILE A 380 -9.39 4.03 -3.03
CA ILE A 380 -9.68 2.92 -3.95
C ILE A 380 -9.24 1.60 -3.31
N ASP A 381 -7.94 1.41 -3.08
CA ASP A 381 -7.43 0.12 -2.60
C ASP A 381 -8.00 -0.25 -1.22
N SER A 382 -8.18 0.71 -0.31
CA SER A 382 -8.76 0.45 1.02
C SER A 382 -10.28 0.21 1.01
N ASN A 383 -10.98 0.46 -0.11
CA ASN A 383 -12.36 0.00 -0.28
C ASN A 383 -12.44 -1.45 -0.74
N PHE A 384 -11.38 -1.98 -1.35
CA PHE A 384 -11.34 -3.34 -1.89
C PHE A 384 -10.38 -4.28 -1.14
N LYS A 385 -9.67 -3.74 -0.14
CA LYS A 385 -8.76 -4.46 0.75
C LYS A 385 -8.74 -3.77 2.11
N VAL A 386 -8.09 -4.41 3.08
CA VAL A 386 -7.89 -3.88 4.43
C VAL A 386 -6.49 -3.25 4.59
N THR A 387 -6.03 -2.57 3.55
CA THR A 387 -4.65 -2.10 3.38
C THR A 387 -4.14 -1.27 4.55
N LEU A 388 -4.93 -0.31 5.03
CA LEU A 388 -4.48 0.64 6.06
C LEU A 388 -4.29 -0.01 7.46
N ARG A 389 -4.85 -1.18 7.75
CA ARG A 389 -4.57 -1.92 9.00
C ARG A 389 -3.50 -3.01 8.87
N GLN A 390 -3.07 -3.32 7.64
CA GLN A 390 -2.04 -4.34 7.43
C GLN A 390 -0.67 -3.71 7.66
N PRO A 391 0.23 -4.30 8.48
CA PRO A 391 1.48 -3.65 8.85
C PRO A 391 2.32 -3.18 7.66
N TYR A 392 2.58 -4.04 6.68
CA TYR A 392 3.46 -3.68 5.56
C TYR A 392 2.83 -2.60 4.65
N PRO A 393 1.70 -2.85 3.97
CA PRO A 393 1.17 -1.89 3.03
C PRO A 393 0.55 -0.66 3.74
N GLY A 394 0.10 -0.80 4.99
CA GLY A 394 -0.41 0.29 5.81
C GLY A 394 0.69 1.26 6.24
N ILE A 395 1.82 0.78 6.77
CA ILE A 395 2.98 1.64 7.11
C ILE A 395 3.42 2.43 5.87
N PHE A 396 3.53 1.77 4.71
CA PHE A 396 3.92 2.45 3.47
C PHE A 396 2.87 3.48 2.99
N ALA A 397 1.58 3.14 3.01
CA ALA A 397 0.51 4.04 2.58
C ALA A 397 0.46 5.29 3.46
N TYR A 398 0.48 5.10 4.79
CA TYR A 398 0.53 6.20 5.74
C TYR A 398 1.83 6.99 5.63
N PHE A 399 2.97 6.36 5.33
CA PHE A 399 4.21 7.05 5.06
C PHE A 399 4.12 8.01 3.88
N LEU A 400 3.60 7.57 2.73
CA LEU A 400 3.39 8.46 1.59
C LEU A 400 2.40 9.58 1.92
N TRP A 401 1.37 9.29 2.74
CA TRP A 401 0.42 10.29 3.20
C TRP A 401 1.09 11.33 4.13
N GLY A 402 1.95 10.89 5.04
CA GLY A 402 2.73 11.78 5.91
C GLY A 402 3.67 12.67 5.11
N LEU A 403 4.33 12.10 4.10
CA LEU A 403 5.19 12.84 3.20
C LEU A 403 4.40 13.89 2.38
N LEU A 404 3.18 13.55 1.96
CA LEU A 404 2.27 14.49 1.32
C LEU A 404 1.93 15.66 2.26
N LEU A 405 1.55 15.37 3.49
CA LEU A 405 1.23 16.39 4.50
C LEU A 405 2.44 17.28 4.79
N SER A 406 3.64 16.72 4.93
CA SER A 406 4.89 17.46 5.10
C SER A 406 5.11 18.48 3.96
N ARG A 407 4.88 18.06 2.70
CA ARG A 407 4.98 18.94 1.53
C ARG A 407 3.89 20.01 1.49
N LEU A 408 2.66 19.68 1.92
CA LEU A 408 1.55 20.64 1.96
C LEU A 408 1.73 21.69 3.08
N GLN A 409 2.29 21.30 4.21
CA GLN A 409 2.54 22.18 5.37
C GLN A 409 3.77 23.06 5.18
N SER A 410 4.85 22.54 4.58
CA SER A 410 6.06 23.34 4.30
C SER A 410 5.82 24.47 3.30
N ALA A 411 4.68 24.49 2.61
CA ALA A 411 4.24 25.54 1.70
C ALA A 411 3.43 26.67 2.39
N LEU A 412 3.35 26.69 3.72
CA LEU A 412 2.73 27.76 4.50
C LEU A 412 3.68 28.98 4.62
N PRO A 413 3.24 30.20 4.26
CA PRO A 413 4.01 31.41 4.54
C PRO A 413 4.01 31.68 6.05
N GLY A 414 5.20 31.74 6.67
CA GLY A 414 5.36 32.14 8.07
C GLY A 414 6.18 31.21 8.96
N GLU A 415 6.58 30.03 8.50
CA GLU A 415 7.51 29.19 9.27
C GLU A 415 8.96 29.52 8.89
N PRO A 416 9.83 29.85 9.87
CA PRO A 416 11.22 30.15 9.59
C PRO A 416 11.89 28.93 8.97
N HIS A 417 12.50 29.13 7.80
CA HIS A 417 13.46 28.19 7.23
C HIS A 417 14.64 28.09 8.21
N ALA A 418 14.68 27.01 8.98
CA ALA A 418 15.81 26.65 9.83
C ALA A 418 16.52 25.42 9.25
#